data_AF-A0A6A6U8B6-F1
#
_entry.id   AF-A0A6A6U8B6-F1
#
_cell.length_a   1.000
_cell.length_b   1.000
_cell.length_c   1.000
_cell.angle_alpha   90.00
_cell.angle_beta   90.00
_cell.angle_gamma   90.00
#
_symmetry.space_group_name_H-M   'P 1'
#
loop_
_entity.id
_entity.type
_entity.pdbx_description
1 polymer ?
#
loop_
_entity_poly.entity_id
_entity_poly.type
_entity_poly.pdbx_seq_one_letter_code
_entity_poly.pdbx_strand_id
1 'polypeptide(L)'
;MATPELSREPLNLQLFKADDDAEDLLYKNRLHDLVIGTTSPAKVAEEWTTLLAKENYEQLATYIARPNPRGLSDEEETQGISLRTIAPNPSGAISETFRTLTHLMSAFPPFHEGQNRIIDFMTALRDLRGHTLLDGVTSASGDEDAYGNVVEQDNLIQLWEFGGNWQGLCELFVRQKQEYSYPFSDIERPGSETAVRWRNWQSALARITTLGLLDCGFLSALDDILPPSRDYPDMQQRKIGGPNRLAGSYVYKMCKKTETVNEPREMWSMERWNTWKEQYIMIAKDDKFYHEARVVAKLAVQQMESFEKEDTGTVN
;
A
#
# COMPACT_ATOMS: atom_id res chain seq x y z
N MET A 1 -9.71 -31.21 -1.43
CA MET A 1 -10.84 -30.50 -0.79
C MET A 1 -10.27 -29.78 0.41
N ALA A 2 -10.17 -28.45 0.35
CA ALA A 2 -9.78 -27.63 1.50
C ALA A 2 -11.07 -27.04 2.09
N THR A 3 -11.34 -27.37 3.35
CA THR A 3 -12.40 -26.87 4.22
C THR A 3 -12.22 -25.36 4.52
N PRO A 4 -13.23 -24.66 5.08
CA PRO A 4 -13.26 -23.20 5.27
C PRO A 4 -12.32 -22.66 6.37
N GLU A 5 -11.19 -23.33 6.59
CA GLU A 5 -10.00 -22.76 7.25
C GLU A 5 -9.21 -21.98 6.21
N LEU A 6 -9.79 -20.88 5.76
CA LEU A 6 -9.09 -19.81 5.07
C LEU A 6 -7.95 -19.33 5.99
N SER A 7 -6.74 -19.89 5.83
CA SER A 7 -5.70 -20.02 6.87
C SER A 7 -5.63 -18.83 7.84
N ARG A 8 -5.86 -19.11 9.12
CA ARG A 8 -5.55 -18.18 10.22
C ARG A 8 -4.05 -18.09 10.50
N GLU A 9 -3.29 -18.99 9.88
CA GLU A 9 -1.84 -19.00 9.96
C GLU A 9 -1.23 -18.05 8.94
N PRO A 10 -0.12 -17.38 9.30
CA PRO A 10 0.68 -16.62 8.35
C PRO A 10 1.20 -17.49 7.21
N LEU A 11 1.24 -16.93 6.00
CA LEU A 11 1.95 -17.52 4.88
C LEU A 11 3.46 -17.34 5.04
N ASN A 12 4.24 -18.04 4.22
CA ASN A 12 5.68 -17.79 4.13
C ASN A 12 5.93 -16.31 3.80
N LEU A 13 6.79 -15.66 4.60
CA LEU A 13 7.06 -14.23 4.47
C LEU A 13 7.71 -13.87 3.14
N GLN A 14 8.40 -14.80 2.47
CA GLN A 14 9.09 -14.59 1.18
C GLN A 14 9.94 -13.30 1.14
N LEU A 15 10.47 -12.92 2.31
CA LEU A 15 11.07 -11.62 2.56
C LEU A 15 12.49 -11.51 1.98
N PHE A 16 13.28 -12.58 2.14
CA PHE A 16 14.69 -12.63 1.80
C PHE A 16 14.91 -13.27 0.43
N LYS A 17 15.79 -12.67 -0.37
CA LYS A 17 16.19 -13.16 -1.70
C LYS A 17 17.67 -13.49 -1.72
N ALA A 18 18.08 -14.29 -2.71
CA ALA A 18 19.46 -14.72 -2.85
C ALA A 18 20.42 -13.60 -3.27
N ASP A 19 19.88 -12.54 -3.87
CA ASP A 19 20.56 -11.36 -4.37
C ASP A 19 20.42 -10.14 -3.44
N ASP A 20 19.88 -10.31 -2.23
CA ASP A 20 19.81 -9.23 -1.23
C ASP A 20 21.21 -8.77 -0.82
N ASP A 21 21.46 -7.47 -0.88
CA ASP A 21 22.70 -6.88 -0.40
C ASP A 21 22.66 -6.56 1.12
N ALA A 22 23.72 -5.94 1.64
CA ALA A 22 23.81 -5.62 3.07
C ALA A 22 22.75 -4.59 3.52
N GLU A 23 22.36 -3.67 2.65
CA GLU A 23 21.34 -2.65 2.92
C GLU A 23 19.94 -3.30 2.91
N ASP A 24 19.64 -4.13 1.91
CA ASP A 24 18.42 -4.92 1.84
C ASP A 24 18.22 -5.76 3.11
N LEU A 25 19.27 -6.48 3.52
CA LEU A 25 19.24 -7.32 4.72
C LEU A 25 19.05 -6.50 5.99
N LEU A 26 19.66 -5.32 6.10
CA LEU A 26 19.49 -4.43 7.26
C LEU A 26 18.01 -4.06 7.43
N TYR A 27 17.35 -3.63 6.35
CA TYR A 27 15.95 -3.23 6.40
C TYR A 27 15.01 -4.40 6.63
N LYS A 28 15.22 -5.50 5.91
CA LYS A 28 14.39 -6.71 6.00
C LYS A 28 14.48 -7.36 7.37
N ASN A 29 15.66 -7.45 7.97
CA ASN A 29 15.81 -8.03 9.31
C ASN A 29 15.05 -7.24 10.38
N ARG A 30 15.11 -5.91 10.34
CA ARG A 30 14.36 -5.05 11.28
C ARG A 30 12.84 -5.23 11.12
N LEU A 31 12.35 -5.29 9.89
CA LEU A 31 10.93 -5.52 9.62
C LEU A 31 10.50 -6.96 9.94
N HIS A 32 11.40 -7.94 9.79
CA HIS A 32 11.19 -9.30 10.26
C HIS A 32 11.00 -9.34 11.78
N ASP A 33 11.92 -8.72 12.53
CA ASP A 33 11.86 -8.62 14.00
C ASP A 33 10.59 -7.92 14.49
N LEU A 34 10.14 -6.89 13.77
CA LEU A 34 8.87 -6.22 13.99
C LEU A 34 7.70 -7.21 13.88
N VAL A 35 7.58 -7.94 12.76
CA VAL A 35 6.39 -8.77 12.52
C VAL A 35 6.33 -10.01 13.39
N ILE A 36 7.48 -10.60 13.77
CA ILE A 36 7.52 -11.72 14.73
C ILE A 36 7.32 -11.25 16.18
N GLY A 37 7.51 -9.96 16.46
CA GLY A 37 7.25 -9.34 17.76
C GLY A 37 8.45 -9.33 18.71
N THR A 38 9.66 -9.47 18.18
CA THR A 38 10.91 -9.32 18.96
C THR A 38 11.07 -7.89 19.47
N THR A 39 10.65 -6.91 18.66
CA THR A 39 10.74 -5.48 18.97
C THR A 39 9.37 -4.83 18.85
N SER A 40 9.06 -3.88 19.75
CA SER A 40 7.77 -3.18 19.71
C SER A 40 7.68 -2.23 18.51
N PRO A 41 6.49 -2.03 17.92
CA PRO A 41 6.32 -1.14 16.78
C PRO A 41 6.82 0.30 17.01
N ALA A 42 6.55 0.86 18.19
CA ALA A 42 7.01 2.20 18.55
C ALA A 42 8.55 2.30 18.60
N LYS A 43 9.22 1.31 19.20
CA LYS A 43 10.67 1.27 19.27
C LYS A 43 11.30 1.14 17.88
N VAL A 44 10.74 0.29 17.01
CA VAL A 44 11.22 0.19 15.62
C VAL A 44 11.04 1.52 14.89
N ALA A 45 9.91 2.21 15.07
CA ALA A 45 9.66 3.52 14.45
C ALA A 45 10.64 4.62 14.91
N GLU A 46 10.94 4.67 16.20
CA GLU A 46 11.93 5.59 16.78
C GLU A 46 13.34 5.31 16.26
N GLU A 47 13.77 4.03 16.29
CA GLU A 47 15.07 3.61 15.78
C GLU A 47 15.21 3.91 14.29
N TRP A 48 14.14 3.69 13.51
CA TRP A 48 14.13 3.95 12.07
C TRP A 48 14.25 5.44 11.74
N THR A 49 13.48 6.27 12.43
CA THR A 49 13.52 7.72 12.27
C THR A 49 14.89 8.28 12.63
N THR A 50 15.46 7.78 13.73
CA THR A 50 16.81 8.17 14.18
C THR A 50 17.88 7.75 13.18
N LEU A 51 17.79 6.52 12.65
CA LEU A 51 18.71 5.99 11.65
C LEU A 51 18.68 6.85 10.38
N LEU A 52 17.50 7.09 9.82
CA LEU A 52 17.34 7.91 8.62
C LEU A 52 17.90 9.32 8.81
N ALA A 53 17.61 9.96 9.95
CA ALA A 53 18.14 11.29 10.22
C ALA A 53 19.66 11.29 10.33
N LYS A 54 20.22 10.32 11.08
CA LYS A 54 21.67 10.18 11.24
C LYS A 54 22.38 9.96 9.90
N GLU A 55 21.91 8.99 9.11
CA GLU A 55 22.48 8.67 7.79
C GLU A 55 22.36 9.88 6.85
N ASN A 56 21.24 10.60 6.89
CA ASN A 56 21.06 11.82 6.11
C ASN A 56 22.12 12.88 6.45
N TYR A 57 22.35 13.15 7.73
CA TYR A 57 23.35 14.14 8.16
C TYR A 57 24.79 13.71 7.84
N GLU A 58 25.13 12.43 8.03
CA GLU A 58 26.45 11.87 7.70
C GLU A 58 26.71 11.91 6.19
N GLN A 59 25.72 11.52 5.39
CA GLN A 59 25.79 11.56 3.94
C GLN A 59 25.84 12.99 3.42
N LEU A 60 25.09 13.92 4.04
CA LEU A 60 25.13 15.34 3.69
C LEU A 60 26.51 15.93 3.96
N ALA A 61 27.09 15.67 5.13
CA ALA A 61 28.42 16.13 5.49
C ALA A 61 29.50 15.63 4.50
N THR A 62 29.38 14.37 4.08
CA THR A 62 30.27 13.77 3.08
C THR A 62 30.06 14.41 1.70
N TYR A 63 28.80 14.60 1.30
CA TYR A 63 28.42 15.16 0.01
C TYR A 63 28.92 16.60 -0.17
N ILE A 64 28.73 17.48 0.83
CA ILE A 64 29.17 18.88 0.75
C ILE A 64 30.69 19.04 0.81
N ALA A 65 31.40 18.07 1.38
CA ALA A 65 32.87 18.07 1.45
C ALA A 65 33.54 17.67 0.13
N ARG A 66 32.76 17.20 -0.87
CA ARG A 66 33.29 16.82 -2.19
C ARG A 66 33.88 18.05 -2.91
N PRO A 67 34.96 17.88 -3.69
CA PRO A 67 35.49 18.95 -4.54
C PRO A 67 34.48 19.45 -5.58
N ASN A 68 33.65 18.55 -6.11
CA ASN A 68 32.53 18.85 -6.97
C ASN A 68 31.30 18.07 -6.48
N PRO A 69 30.48 18.62 -5.57
CA PRO A 69 29.31 17.93 -5.03
C PRO A 69 28.28 17.57 -6.12
N ARG A 70 28.18 18.39 -7.16
CA ARG A 70 27.17 18.25 -8.23
C ARG A 70 27.62 17.44 -9.43
N GLY A 71 28.89 17.08 -9.48
CA GLY A 71 29.46 16.27 -10.54
C GLY A 71 29.86 14.91 -10.03
N LEU A 72 29.77 13.94 -10.92
CA LEU A 72 30.49 12.69 -10.79
C LEU A 72 31.94 12.93 -11.20
N SER A 73 32.85 12.22 -10.56
CA SER A 73 34.21 12.04 -11.06
C SER A 73 34.20 11.06 -12.24
N ASP A 74 35.24 11.13 -13.09
CA ASP A 74 35.39 10.21 -14.22
C ASP A 74 35.36 8.74 -13.78
N GLU A 75 35.91 8.44 -12.58
CA GLU A 75 35.84 7.10 -11.99
C GLU A 75 34.40 6.70 -11.61
N GLU A 76 33.63 7.60 -11.01
CA GLU A 76 32.23 7.34 -10.63
C GLU A 76 31.33 7.15 -11.85
N GLU A 77 31.53 7.93 -12.92
CA GLU A 77 30.84 7.73 -14.18
C GLU A 77 31.18 6.37 -14.80
N THR A 78 32.45 6.00 -14.79
CA THR A 78 32.93 4.71 -15.32
C THR A 78 32.37 3.52 -14.53
N GLN A 79 32.15 3.69 -13.23
CA GLN A 79 31.52 2.69 -12.35
C GLN A 79 29.98 2.68 -12.44
N GLY A 80 29.38 3.62 -13.18
CA GLY A 80 27.92 3.76 -13.30
C GLY A 80 27.26 4.25 -12.01
N ILE A 81 28.00 4.93 -11.13
CA ILE A 81 27.46 5.49 -9.89
C ILE A 81 26.57 6.68 -10.26
N SER A 82 25.40 6.77 -9.61
CA SER A 82 24.51 7.91 -9.79
C SER A 82 24.74 8.96 -8.70
N LEU A 83 24.50 10.24 -9.00
CA LEU A 83 24.51 11.30 -7.99
C LEU A 83 23.51 11.02 -6.85
N ARG A 84 22.41 10.31 -7.14
CA ARG A 84 21.42 9.89 -6.14
C ARG A 84 21.99 8.92 -5.11
N THR A 85 22.99 8.12 -5.48
CA THR A 85 23.67 7.17 -4.59
C THR A 85 24.62 7.88 -3.63
N ILE A 86 25.10 9.06 -4.02
CA ILE A 86 26.09 9.83 -3.27
C ILE A 86 25.40 10.89 -2.39
N ALA A 87 24.41 11.58 -2.94
CA ALA A 87 23.66 12.60 -2.23
C ALA A 87 22.71 11.98 -1.20
N PRO A 88 22.30 12.72 -0.15
CA PRO A 88 21.34 12.24 0.84
C PRO A 88 20.06 11.72 0.18
N ASN A 89 19.66 10.48 0.45
CA ASN A 89 18.52 9.84 -0.24
C ASN A 89 17.54 9.16 0.73
N PRO A 90 16.97 9.88 1.71
CA PRO A 90 16.02 9.32 2.67
C PRO A 90 14.75 8.78 1.98
N SER A 91 14.32 9.34 0.84
CA SER A 91 13.14 8.84 0.12
C SER A 91 13.36 7.46 -0.50
N GLY A 92 14.61 7.14 -0.88
CA GLY A 92 15.01 5.80 -1.31
C GLY A 92 14.81 4.77 -0.19
N ALA A 93 15.36 5.06 0.99
CA ALA A 93 15.23 4.19 2.16
C ALA A 93 13.76 4.03 2.62
N ILE A 94 12.98 5.12 2.61
CA ILE A 94 11.53 5.07 2.88
C ILE A 94 10.84 4.18 1.83
N SER A 95 11.17 4.33 0.55
CA SER A 95 10.56 3.53 -0.52
C SER A 95 10.84 2.04 -0.35
N GLU A 96 12.07 1.66 0.02
CA GLU A 96 12.42 0.25 0.25
C GLU A 96 11.71 -0.32 1.49
N THR A 97 11.59 0.48 2.55
CA THR A 97 10.78 0.13 3.74
C THR A 97 9.36 -0.22 3.35
N PHE A 98 8.69 0.69 2.61
CA PHE A 98 7.30 0.50 2.23
C PHE A 98 7.10 -0.63 1.23
N ARG A 99 8.04 -0.83 0.30
CA ARG A 99 8.06 -1.99 -0.60
C ARG A 99 8.13 -3.30 0.18
N THR A 100 8.97 -3.37 1.20
CA THR A 100 9.06 -4.54 2.06
C THR A 100 7.78 -4.75 2.87
N LEU A 101 7.21 -3.67 3.41
CA LEU A 101 5.93 -3.71 4.11
C LEU A 101 4.78 -4.22 3.23
N THR A 102 4.68 -3.81 1.97
CA THR A 102 3.60 -4.28 1.06
C THR A 102 3.63 -5.80 0.92
N HIS A 103 4.82 -6.40 0.89
CA HIS A 103 5.00 -7.84 0.81
C HIS A 103 4.56 -8.52 2.12
N LEU A 104 5.02 -8.02 3.27
CA LEU A 104 4.66 -8.55 4.59
C LEU A 104 3.15 -8.49 4.87
N MET A 105 2.48 -7.42 4.42
CA MET A 105 1.02 -7.27 4.56
C MET A 105 0.23 -8.39 3.89
N SER A 106 0.78 -9.02 2.85
CA SER A 106 0.14 -10.15 2.17
C SER A 106 0.27 -11.47 2.94
N ALA A 107 1.30 -11.60 3.79
CA ALA A 107 1.58 -12.85 4.48
C ALA A 107 0.65 -13.08 5.69
N PHE A 108 0.20 -12.01 6.34
CA PHE A 108 -0.56 -12.10 7.59
C PHE A 108 -2.07 -11.99 7.37
N PRO A 109 -2.88 -12.89 7.95
CA PRO A 109 -4.33 -12.80 7.91
C PRO A 109 -4.87 -11.48 8.48
N PRO A 110 -6.08 -11.07 8.07
CA PRO A 110 -6.77 -9.92 8.65
C PRO A 110 -6.74 -9.97 10.18
N PHE A 111 -6.28 -8.88 10.81
CA PHE A 111 -6.21 -8.72 12.28
C PHE A 111 -5.27 -9.70 13.01
N HIS A 112 -4.46 -10.49 12.30
CA HIS A 112 -3.39 -11.26 12.91
C HIS A 112 -2.34 -10.32 13.54
N GLU A 113 -1.69 -10.75 14.62
CA GLU A 113 -0.70 -9.96 15.38
C GLU A 113 0.40 -9.36 14.50
N GLY A 114 0.96 -10.12 13.56
CA GLY A 114 1.94 -9.60 12.60
C GLY A 114 1.40 -8.45 11.74
N GLN A 115 0.14 -8.52 11.30
CA GLN A 115 -0.50 -7.42 10.57
C GLN A 115 -0.80 -6.24 11.50
N ASN A 116 -1.21 -6.49 12.75
CA ASN A 116 -1.44 -5.44 13.74
C ASN A 116 -0.15 -4.65 14.01
N ARG A 117 0.97 -5.34 14.19
CA ARG A 117 2.29 -4.71 14.39
C ARG A 117 2.72 -3.85 13.21
N ILE A 118 2.42 -4.25 11.97
CA ILE A 118 2.66 -3.41 10.78
C ILE A 118 1.84 -2.11 10.87
N ILE A 119 0.55 -2.22 11.18
CA ILE A 119 -0.34 -1.06 11.28
C ILE A 119 0.07 -0.14 12.44
N ASP A 120 0.43 -0.71 13.58
CA ASP A 120 0.90 0.02 14.75
C ASP A 120 2.24 0.70 14.48
N PHE A 121 3.13 0.07 13.71
CA PHE A 121 4.40 0.64 13.29
C PHE A 121 4.18 1.86 12.40
N MET A 122 3.33 1.76 11.38
CA MET A 122 3.00 2.89 10.52
C MET A 122 2.32 4.03 11.30
N THR A 123 1.47 3.68 12.28
CA THR A 123 0.86 4.66 13.18
C THR A 123 1.91 5.36 14.04
N ALA A 124 2.86 4.60 14.61
CA ALA A 124 3.95 5.16 15.39
C ALA A 124 4.87 6.07 14.54
N LEU A 125 5.15 5.70 13.28
CA LEU A 125 5.88 6.57 12.36
C LEU A 125 5.16 7.92 12.17
N ARG A 126 3.84 7.91 11.93
CA ARG A 126 3.04 9.13 11.79
C ARG A 126 3.13 10.02 13.03
N ASP A 127 3.16 9.42 14.20
CA ASP A 127 3.23 10.14 15.47
C ASP A 127 4.64 10.76 15.70
N LEU A 128 5.66 10.35 14.93
CA LEU A 128 7.02 10.90 14.90
C LEU A 128 7.28 11.93 13.78
N ARG A 129 6.21 12.45 13.16
CA ARG A 129 6.31 13.47 12.10
C ARG A 129 7.04 14.74 12.52
N GLY A 130 7.51 15.50 11.52
CA GLY A 130 8.09 16.84 11.71
C GLY A 130 9.61 16.92 11.65
N HIS A 131 10.29 15.80 11.32
CA HIS A 131 11.71 15.83 10.98
C HIS A 131 11.86 16.24 9.52
N THR A 132 12.68 17.24 9.24
CA THR A 132 12.99 17.70 7.88
C THR A 132 14.37 17.19 7.47
N LEU A 133 14.43 16.45 6.36
CA LEU A 133 15.68 15.90 5.81
C LEU A 133 15.90 16.35 4.37
N LEU A 134 17.16 16.40 3.94
CA LEU A 134 17.48 16.67 2.53
C LEU A 134 17.32 15.40 1.69
N ASP A 135 16.69 15.52 0.53
CA ASP A 135 16.47 14.43 -0.43
C ASP A 135 17.02 14.77 -1.83
N GLY A 136 18.29 14.45 -2.02
CA GLY A 136 19.01 14.55 -3.27
C GLY A 136 20.01 15.71 -3.28
N VAL A 137 20.17 16.28 -4.48
CA VAL A 137 21.19 17.29 -4.76
C VAL A 137 20.71 18.67 -4.31
N THR A 138 21.57 19.40 -3.59
CA THR A 138 21.31 20.81 -3.25
C THR A 138 21.38 21.69 -4.51
N SER A 139 20.28 22.36 -4.84
CA SER A 139 20.21 23.38 -5.89
C SER A 139 20.98 24.65 -5.48
N ALA A 140 21.57 25.36 -6.44
CA ALA A 140 22.17 26.68 -6.16
C ALA A 140 21.05 27.69 -6.25
N SER A 141 21.20 28.80 -5.52
CA SER A 141 20.32 29.95 -5.70
C SER A 141 20.32 30.35 -7.18
N GLY A 142 19.17 30.19 -7.84
CA GLY A 142 19.00 30.56 -9.25
C GLY A 142 19.24 29.46 -10.28
N ASP A 143 19.39 28.19 -9.87
CA ASP A 143 19.34 27.08 -10.83
C ASP A 143 17.95 27.02 -11.47
N GLU A 144 17.88 26.92 -12.79
CA GLU A 144 16.63 26.78 -13.54
C GLU A 144 16.45 25.32 -13.98
N ASP A 145 15.23 24.79 -13.90
CA ASP A 145 14.89 23.48 -14.47
C ASP A 145 14.91 23.53 -16.01
N ALA A 146 14.67 22.39 -16.66
CA ALA A 146 14.63 22.29 -18.13
C ALA A 146 13.56 23.19 -18.80
N TYR A 147 12.71 23.83 -18.01
CA TYR A 147 11.63 24.72 -18.43
C TYR A 147 11.86 26.18 -17.99
N GLY A 148 13.03 26.50 -17.43
CA GLY A 148 13.37 27.86 -17.00
C GLY A 148 12.79 28.26 -15.63
N ASN A 149 12.26 27.32 -14.85
CA ASN A 149 11.75 27.61 -13.52
C ASN A 149 12.88 27.55 -12.50
N VAL A 150 13.00 28.56 -11.63
CA VAL A 150 13.94 28.54 -10.51
C VAL A 150 13.63 27.34 -9.62
N VAL A 151 14.57 26.40 -9.53
CA VAL A 151 14.49 25.22 -8.68
C VAL A 151 14.47 25.70 -7.23
N GLU A 152 13.40 25.36 -6.50
CA GLU A 152 13.31 25.68 -5.07
C GLU A 152 14.54 25.15 -4.33
N GLN A 153 15.04 25.95 -3.39
CA GLN A 153 16.21 25.64 -2.58
C GLN A 153 15.95 24.35 -1.79
N ASP A 154 16.85 23.39 -1.99
CA ASP A 154 16.94 22.12 -1.26
C ASP A 154 15.66 21.27 -1.34
N ASN A 155 15.76 20.09 -1.97
CA ASN A 155 14.68 19.09 -1.96
C ASN A 155 14.48 18.56 -0.54
N LEU A 156 13.81 19.31 0.33
CA LEU A 156 13.55 18.93 1.70
C LEU A 156 12.29 18.07 1.77
N ILE A 157 12.38 16.94 2.48
CA ILE A 157 11.22 16.12 2.78
C ILE A 157 10.89 16.21 4.26
N GLN A 158 9.59 16.36 4.57
CA GLN A 158 9.08 16.15 5.92
C GLN A 158 8.81 14.66 6.11
N LEU A 159 9.45 14.07 7.12
CA LEU A 159 9.27 12.67 7.46
C LEU A 159 7.88 12.43 8.04
N TRP A 160 7.29 11.32 7.60
CA TRP A 160 6.09 10.71 8.16
C TRP A 160 4.85 11.61 8.19
N GLU A 161 4.69 12.51 7.22
CA GLU A 161 3.47 13.33 7.15
C GLU A 161 2.22 12.45 6.99
N PHE A 162 2.35 11.35 6.22
CA PHE A 162 1.23 10.47 5.86
C PHE A 162 0.03 11.26 5.28
N GLY A 163 -1.04 10.56 4.92
CA GLY A 163 -2.20 11.13 4.24
C GLY A 163 -2.02 11.24 2.73
N GLY A 164 -3.15 11.18 2.01
CA GLY A 164 -3.19 11.21 0.55
C GLY A 164 -2.21 10.21 -0.08
N ASN A 165 -1.42 10.68 -1.05
CA ASN A 165 -0.32 9.95 -1.67
C ASN A 165 1.05 10.55 -1.25
N TRP A 166 1.31 10.62 0.06
CA TRP A 166 2.59 11.13 0.59
C TRP A 166 3.78 10.43 -0.10
N GLN A 167 4.69 11.22 -0.67
CA GLN A 167 5.88 10.77 -1.40
C GLN A 167 5.62 9.76 -2.54
N GLY A 168 4.40 9.73 -3.10
CA GLY A 168 4.06 8.74 -4.13
C GLY A 168 4.04 7.30 -3.60
N LEU A 169 4.00 7.09 -2.27
CA LEU A 169 4.13 5.76 -1.70
C LEU A 169 3.03 4.81 -2.14
N CYS A 170 1.83 5.29 -2.47
CA CYS A 170 0.76 4.45 -3.01
C CYS A 170 1.14 3.79 -4.35
N GLU A 171 2.07 4.37 -5.12
CA GLU A 171 2.57 3.77 -6.36
C GLU A 171 3.38 2.48 -6.09
N LEU A 172 4.04 2.38 -4.93
CA LEU A 172 4.75 1.16 -4.54
C LEU A 172 3.79 -0.02 -4.35
N PHE A 173 2.54 0.27 -3.96
CA PHE A 173 1.49 -0.71 -3.80
C PHE A 173 0.84 -1.10 -5.15
N VAL A 174 0.90 -0.24 -6.18
CA VAL A 174 0.41 -0.57 -7.54
C VAL A 174 1.12 -1.79 -8.10
N ARG A 175 2.46 -1.84 -7.97
CA ARG A 175 3.24 -2.99 -8.45
C ARG A 175 2.78 -4.28 -7.79
N GLN A 176 2.54 -4.24 -6.48
CA GLN A 176 2.05 -5.40 -5.74
C GLN A 176 0.62 -5.81 -6.18
N LYS A 177 -0.26 -4.85 -6.49
CA LYS A 177 -1.58 -5.14 -7.10
C LYS A 177 -1.42 -5.91 -8.40
N GLN A 178 -0.56 -5.43 -9.30
CA GLN A 178 -0.35 -6.04 -10.62
C GLN A 178 0.19 -7.47 -10.53
N GLU A 179 1.02 -7.78 -9.54
CA GLU A 179 1.50 -9.15 -9.31
C GLU A 179 0.37 -10.12 -8.96
N TYR A 180 -0.61 -9.67 -8.17
CA TYR A 180 -1.75 -10.51 -7.77
C TYR A 180 -2.88 -10.54 -8.82
N SER A 181 -3.17 -9.43 -9.48
CA SER A 181 -4.26 -9.30 -10.46
C SER A 181 -3.86 -9.69 -11.90
N TYR A 182 -2.66 -10.25 -12.09
CA TYR A 182 -2.17 -10.64 -13.42
C TYR A 182 -3.13 -11.63 -14.13
N PRO A 183 -3.41 -11.50 -15.45
CA PRO A 183 -4.38 -12.31 -16.21
C PRO A 183 -4.19 -13.85 -16.24
N PHE A 184 -3.22 -14.40 -15.53
CA PHE A 184 -2.95 -15.82 -15.40
C PHE A 184 -2.63 -16.24 -13.96
N SER A 185 -2.85 -15.35 -12.98
CA SER A 185 -2.71 -15.70 -11.58
C SER A 185 -3.83 -16.64 -11.17
N ASP A 186 -3.60 -17.44 -10.13
CA ASP A 186 -4.61 -18.31 -9.56
C ASP A 186 -5.46 -17.59 -8.50
N ILE A 187 -5.54 -16.25 -8.55
CA ILE A 187 -6.32 -15.41 -7.63
C ILE A 187 -7.80 -15.79 -7.57
N GLU A 188 -8.35 -16.27 -8.68
CA GLU A 188 -9.76 -16.68 -8.75
C GLU A 188 -10.00 -18.06 -8.16
N ARG A 189 -8.96 -18.89 -8.01
CA ARG A 189 -9.08 -20.23 -7.41
C ARG A 189 -9.22 -20.07 -5.89
N PRO A 190 -10.39 -20.38 -5.29
CA PRO A 190 -10.56 -20.23 -3.85
C PRO A 190 -9.53 -21.07 -3.08
N GLY A 191 -8.87 -20.43 -2.12
CA GLY A 191 -7.84 -21.06 -1.29
C GLY A 191 -6.47 -21.22 -1.94
N SER A 192 -6.24 -20.68 -3.14
CA SER A 192 -4.87 -20.52 -3.66
C SER A 192 -4.06 -19.57 -2.77
N GLU A 193 -2.73 -19.71 -2.80
CA GLU A 193 -1.84 -18.80 -2.08
C GLU A 193 -2.06 -17.34 -2.54
N THR A 194 -2.19 -17.11 -3.85
CA THR A 194 -2.48 -15.78 -4.42
C THR A 194 -3.79 -15.19 -3.90
N ALA A 195 -4.87 -16.00 -3.84
CA ALA A 195 -6.14 -15.54 -3.30
C ALA A 195 -6.05 -15.16 -1.82
N VAL A 196 -5.30 -15.95 -1.02
CA VAL A 196 -5.08 -15.67 0.41
C VAL A 196 -4.21 -14.42 0.60
N ARG A 197 -3.11 -14.28 -0.16
CA ARG A 197 -2.24 -13.09 -0.15
C ARG A 197 -3.00 -11.83 -0.52
N TRP A 198 -3.80 -11.89 -1.58
CA TRP A 198 -4.63 -10.78 -2.03
C TRP A 198 -5.60 -10.33 -0.95
N ARG A 199 -6.34 -11.26 -0.33
CA ARG A 199 -7.26 -10.98 0.77
C ARG A 199 -6.54 -10.31 1.96
N ASN A 200 -5.39 -10.86 2.37
CA ASN A 200 -4.60 -10.34 3.47
C ASN A 200 -4.12 -8.90 3.19
N TRP A 201 -3.62 -8.67 1.98
CA TRP A 201 -3.14 -7.38 1.51
C TRP A 201 -4.27 -6.34 1.44
N GLN A 202 -5.42 -6.68 0.87
CA GLN A 202 -6.61 -5.83 0.83
C GLN A 202 -7.10 -5.44 2.23
N SER A 203 -7.04 -6.36 3.20
CA SER A 203 -7.35 -6.05 4.59
C SER A 203 -6.38 -5.05 5.21
N ALA A 204 -5.08 -5.17 4.93
CA ALA A 204 -4.09 -4.20 5.40
C ALA A 204 -4.32 -2.82 4.77
N LEU A 205 -4.53 -2.76 3.45
CA LEU A 205 -4.83 -1.52 2.74
C LEU A 205 -6.08 -0.82 3.26
N ALA A 206 -7.14 -1.56 3.52
CA ALA A 206 -8.37 -1.01 4.08
C ALA A 206 -8.08 -0.33 5.43
N ARG A 207 -7.28 -0.95 6.30
CA ARG A 207 -6.89 -0.40 7.60
C ARG A 207 -5.98 0.84 7.47
N ILE A 208 -5.01 0.80 6.57
CA ILE A 208 -4.13 1.94 6.28
C ILE A 208 -4.94 3.15 5.80
N THR A 209 -5.89 2.90 4.89
CA THR A 209 -6.77 3.93 4.32
C THR A 209 -7.74 4.49 5.36
N THR A 210 -8.35 3.63 6.18
CA THR A 210 -9.31 4.08 7.21
C THR A 210 -8.65 4.86 8.34
N LEU A 211 -7.39 4.55 8.66
CA LEU A 211 -6.59 5.28 9.65
C LEU A 211 -5.98 6.59 9.12
N GLY A 212 -6.20 6.89 7.82
CA GLY A 212 -5.63 8.08 7.18
C GLY A 212 -4.11 8.03 7.06
N LEU A 213 -3.52 6.83 7.07
CA LEU A 213 -2.08 6.65 6.87
C LEU A 213 -1.73 6.87 5.40
N LEU A 214 -2.34 6.14 4.47
CA LEU A 214 -2.20 6.35 3.03
C LEU A 214 -3.56 6.18 2.35
N ASP A 215 -3.87 6.98 1.34
CA ASP A 215 -5.06 6.76 0.52
C ASP A 215 -4.79 5.70 -0.55
N CYS A 216 -5.05 4.45 -0.20
CA CYS A 216 -4.93 3.31 -1.10
C CYS A 216 -6.27 2.92 -1.72
N GLY A 217 -7.26 3.82 -1.73
CA GLY A 217 -8.62 3.49 -2.17
C GLY A 217 -8.70 2.97 -3.61
N PHE A 218 -7.92 3.57 -4.52
CA PHE A 218 -7.84 3.15 -5.93
C PHE A 218 -7.22 1.75 -6.13
N LEU A 219 -6.60 1.18 -5.11
CA LEU A 219 -6.04 -0.18 -5.12
C LEU A 219 -7.02 -1.22 -4.58
N SER A 220 -8.21 -0.79 -4.16
CA SER A 220 -9.25 -1.65 -3.62
C SER A 220 -9.67 -2.71 -4.63
N ALA A 221 -9.83 -3.95 -4.14
CA ALA A 221 -10.36 -5.05 -4.91
C ALA A 221 -11.82 -4.79 -5.37
N LEU A 222 -12.51 -3.81 -4.79
CA LEU A 222 -13.83 -3.40 -5.26
C LEU A 222 -13.80 -2.84 -6.70
N ASP A 223 -12.63 -2.40 -7.19
CA ASP A 223 -12.49 -1.91 -8.56
C ASP A 223 -12.65 -3.05 -9.57
N ASP A 224 -12.03 -4.20 -9.29
CA ASP A 224 -12.05 -5.33 -10.23
C ASP A 224 -13.40 -6.07 -10.28
N ILE A 225 -14.39 -5.68 -9.46
CA ILE A 225 -15.78 -6.18 -9.55
C ILE A 225 -16.73 -5.17 -10.20
N LEU A 226 -16.23 -4.05 -10.71
CA LEU A 226 -17.01 -3.11 -11.50
C LEU A 226 -17.03 -3.57 -12.97
N PRO A 227 -18.21 -3.63 -13.63
CA PRO A 227 -18.29 -4.06 -15.04
C PRO A 227 -17.36 -3.33 -16.02
N PRO A 228 -17.07 -2.02 -15.86
CA PRO A 228 -16.11 -1.32 -16.72
C PRO A 228 -14.63 -1.66 -16.46
N SER A 229 -14.29 -2.36 -15.36
CA SER A 229 -12.91 -2.66 -15.03
C SER A 229 -12.29 -3.62 -16.04
N ARG A 230 -11.01 -3.39 -16.36
CA ARG A 230 -10.23 -4.29 -17.22
C ARG A 230 -10.10 -5.68 -16.63
N ASP A 231 -10.11 -5.76 -15.30
CA ASP A 231 -9.93 -7.00 -14.54
C ASP A 231 -11.28 -7.65 -14.19
N TYR A 232 -12.40 -7.06 -14.65
CA TYR A 232 -13.73 -7.62 -14.44
C TYR A 232 -13.84 -9.00 -15.10
N PRO A 233 -14.27 -10.04 -14.36
CA PRO A 233 -14.36 -11.37 -14.92
C PRO A 233 -15.42 -11.42 -16.02
N ASP A 234 -15.08 -12.03 -17.16
CA ASP A 234 -16.08 -12.38 -18.17
C ASP A 234 -17.08 -13.37 -17.54
N MET A 235 -18.26 -12.88 -17.19
CA MET A 235 -19.27 -13.66 -16.48
C MET A 235 -19.89 -14.78 -17.33
N GLN A 236 -19.63 -14.82 -18.64
CA GLN A 236 -20.04 -15.90 -19.55
C GLN A 236 -18.93 -16.94 -19.75
N GLN A 237 -17.66 -16.53 -19.77
CA GLN A 237 -16.51 -17.43 -20.02
C GLN A 237 -15.79 -17.88 -18.74
N ARG A 238 -15.74 -17.05 -17.70
CA ARG A 238 -15.05 -17.30 -16.43
C ARG A 238 -16.07 -17.66 -15.35
N LYS A 239 -16.09 -18.94 -14.98
CA LYS A 239 -17.04 -19.52 -14.02
C LYS A 239 -16.73 -19.21 -12.55
N ILE A 240 -15.62 -18.52 -12.27
CA ILE A 240 -14.98 -18.56 -10.95
C ILE A 240 -14.30 -17.20 -10.69
N GLY A 241 -14.56 -16.64 -9.51
CA GLY A 241 -13.90 -15.43 -9.04
C GLY A 241 -14.86 -14.46 -8.34
N GLY A 242 -15.15 -14.76 -7.08
CA GLY A 242 -16.27 -14.19 -6.36
C GLY A 242 -15.96 -13.04 -5.38
N PRO A 243 -16.97 -12.67 -4.58
CA PRO A 243 -17.16 -11.45 -3.79
C PRO A 243 -16.38 -11.45 -2.46
N ASN A 244 -15.20 -12.05 -2.38
CA ASN A 244 -14.38 -12.09 -1.15
C ASN A 244 -13.75 -10.72 -0.79
N ARG A 245 -14.37 -9.62 -1.21
CA ARG A 245 -13.84 -8.27 -1.29
C ARG A 245 -14.78 -7.33 -0.50
N LEU A 246 -14.98 -7.61 0.78
CA LEU A 246 -16.03 -6.99 1.59
C LEU A 246 -15.88 -5.46 1.72
N ALA A 247 -17.02 -4.77 1.59
CA ALA A 247 -17.19 -3.34 1.85
C ALA A 247 -17.47 -3.08 3.35
N GLY A 248 -16.93 -1.98 3.88
CA GLY A 248 -17.11 -1.55 5.27
C GLY A 248 -17.78 -0.18 5.40
N SER A 249 -18.07 0.24 6.63
CA SER A 249 -18.73 1.53 6.94
C SER A 249 -17.95 2.75 6.43
N TYR A 250 -16.63 2.66 6.36
CA TYR A 250 -15.77 3.69 5.76
C TYR A 250 -16.07 3.88 4.27
N VAL A 251 -16.24 2.78 3.50
CA VAL A 251 -16.53 2.84 2.06
C VAL A 251 -17.83 3.60 1.83
N TYR A 252 -18.88 3.26 2.60
CA TYR A 252 -20.17 3.97 2.51
C TYR A 252 -20.02 5.47 2.80
N LYS A 253 -19.32 5.83 3.89
CA LYS A 253 -19.06 7.23 4.25
C LYS A 253 -18.27 7.98 3.18
N MET A 254 -17.33 7.33 2.51
CA MET A 254 -16.56 7.92 1.42
C MET A 254 -17.41 8.07 0.16
N CYS A 255 -18.19 7.05 -0.22
CA CYS A 255 -19.11 7.09 -1.35
C CYS A 255 -20.15 8.20 -1.22
N LYS A 256 -20.64 8.47 -0.01
CA LYS A 256 -21.59 9.57 0.26
C LYS A 256 -21.06 10.97 -0.07
N LYS A 257 -19.73 11.14 -0.19
CA LYS A 257 -19.15 12.46 -0.47
C LYS A 257 -19.37 12.90 -1.91
N THR A 258 -19.59 11.96 -2.82
CA THR A 258 -19.69 12.23 -4.26
C THR A 258 -20.69 11.28 -4.93
N GLU A 259 -21.55 11.80 -5.81
CA GLU A 259 -22.55 10.97 -6.49
C GLU A 259 -21.93 10.07 -7.56
N THR A 260 -21.00 10.62 -8.35
CA THR A 260 -20.29 9.96 -9.45
C THR A 260 -18.80 10.27 -9.38
N VAL A 261 -17.97 9.52 -10.11
CA VAL A 261 -16.53 9.78 -10.23
C VAL A 261 -16.16 10.01 -11.68
N ASN A 262 -15.17 10.87 -11.94
CA ASN A 262 -14.73 11.22 -13.30
C ASN A 262 -13.30 10.78 -13.59
N GLU A 263 -12.49 10.56 -12.56
CA GLU A 263 -11.10 10.15 -12.73
C GLU A 263 -10.90 8.63 -12.51
N PRO A 264 -9.96 7.99 -13.24
CA PRO A 264 -9.67 6.56 -13.05
C PRO A 264 -9.25 6.18 -11.62
N ARG A 265 -8.66 7.12 -10.86
CA ARG A 265 -8.21 6.90 -9.48
C ARG A 265 -9.27 7.19 -8.43
N GLU A 266 -10.37 7.85 -8.81
CA GLU A 266 -11.47 8.11 -7.89
C GLU A 266 -12.29 6.83 -7.72
N MET A 267 -12.26 6.29 -6.50
CA MET A 267 -12.88 4.99 -6.22
C MET A 267 -14.28 5.11 -5.60
N TRP A 268 -14.55 6.19 -4.88
CA TRP A 268 -15.66 6.27 -3.95
C TRP A 268 -16.78 7.16 -4.50
N SER A 269 -17.90 6.54 -4.90
CA SER A 269 -19.15 7.24 -5.21
C SER A 269 -20.39 6.43 -4.88
N MET A 270 -21.54 7.10 -4.76
CA MET A 270 -22.83 6.43 -4.59
C MET A 270 -23.22 5.57 -5.79
N GLU A 271 -22.88 5.98 -7.01
CA GLU A 271 -23.05 5.15 -8.21
C GLU A 271 -22.30 3.81 -8.10
N ARG A 272 -21.02 3.85 -7.72
CA ARG A 272 -20.21 2.63 -7.53
C ARG A 272 -20.72 1.80 -6.36
N TRP A 273 -21.16 2.44 -5.26
CA TRP A 273 -21.79 1.75 -4.13
C TRP A 273 -23.00 0.91 -4.57
N ASN A 274 -23.92 1.51 -5.33
CA ASN A 274 -25.10 0.83 -5.86
C ASN A 274 -24.70 -0.30 -6.82
N THR A 275 -23.72 -0.04 -7.71
CA THR A 275 -23.20 -1.04 -8.64
C THR A 275 -22.62 -2.25 -7.89
N TRP A 276 -21.80 -2.05 -6.85
CA TRP A 276 -21.28 -3.16 -6.04
C TRP A 276 -22.40 -3.95 -5.37
N LYS A 277 -23.42 -3.26 -4.83
CA LYS A 277 -24.56 -3.92 -4.20
C LYS A 277 -25.30 -4.82 -5.19
N GLU A 278 -25.54 -4.34 -6.41
CA GLU A 278 -26.16 -5.12 -7.49
C GLU A 278 -25.33 -6.35 -7.86
N GLN A 279 -24.01 -6.20 -7.99
CA GLN A 279 -23.10 -7.31 -8.25
C GLN A 279 -23.16 -8.36 -7.13
N TYR A 280 -23.14 -7.94 -5.87
CA TYR A 280 -23.28 -8.86 -4.74
C TYR A 280 -24.65 -9.55 -4.73
N ILE A 281 -25.74 -8.85 -5.03
CA ILE A 281 -27.08 -9.45 -5.14
C ILE A 281 -27.12 -10.53 -6.23
N MET A 282 -26.51 -10.26 -7.39
CA MET A 282 -26.44 -11.20 -8.50
C MET A 282 -25.64 -12.44 -8.11
N ILE A 283 -24.45 -12.26 -7.55
CA ILE A 283 -23.59 -13.36 -7.10
C ILE A 283 -24.30 -14.20 -6.04
N ALA A 284 -24.94 -13.58 -5.05
CA ALA A 284 -25.66 -14.27 -3.98
C ALA A 284 -26.75 -15.25 -4.47
N LYS A 285 -27.31 -15.01 -5.66
CA LYS A 285 -28.44 -15.76 -6.24
C LYS A 285 -28.03 -16.76 -7.31
N ASP A 286 -26.91 -16.56 -7.98
CA ASP A 286 -26.52 -17.36 -9.15
C ASP A 286 -25.73 -18.62 -8.75
N ASP A 287 -26.32 -19.80 -8.96
CA ASP A 287 -25.74 -21.11 -8.61
C ASP A 287 -24.44 -21.44 -9.34
N LYS A 288 -24.04 -20.66 -10.36
CA LYS A 288 -22.73 -20.83 -11.01
C LYS A 288 -21.56 -20.50 -10.07
N PHE A 289 -21.79 -19.71 -9.02
CA PHE A 289 -20.76 -19.35 -8.05
C PHE A 289 -20.67 -20.36 -6.90
N TYR A 290 -19.45 -20.52 -6.37
CA TYR A 290 -19.18 -21.34 -5.19
C TYR A 290 -20.08 -20.96 -4.02
N HIS A 291 -20.46 -21.95 -3.21
CA HIS A 291 -21.34 -21.73 -2.06
C HIS A 291 -20.79 -20.64 -1.12
N GLU A 292 -19.48 -20.67 -0.85
CA GLU A 292 -18.76 -19.73 -0.01
C GLU A 292 -18.84 -18.31 -0.57
N ALA A 293 -18.62 -18.15 -1.88
CA ALA A 293 -18.75 -16.87 -2.56
C ALA A 293 -20.17 -16.30 -2.41
N ARG A 294 -21.21 -17.14 -2.58
CA ARG A 294 -22.60 -16.71 -2.43
C ARG A 294 -22.93 -16.31 -1.00
N VAL A 295 -22.40 -17.02 0.00
CA VAL A 295 -22.56 -16.68 1.41
C VAL A 295 -21.93 -15.31 1.70
N VAL A 296 -20.70 -15.08 1.25
CA VAL A 296 -20.01 -13.79 1.46
C VAL A 296 -20.74 -12.64 0.77
N ALA A 297 -21.22 -12.82 -0.47
CA ALA A 297 -22.05 -11.80 -1.14
C ALA A 297 -23.33 -11.48 -0.37
N LYS A 298 -24.04 -12.47 0.17
CA LYS A 298 -25.24 -12.24 0.98
C LYS A 298 -24.93 -11.40 2.22
N LEU A 299 -23.84 -11.74 2.93
CA LEU A 299 -23.40 -10.99 4.10
C LEU A 299 -23.00 -9.56 3.73
N ALA A 300 -22.32 -9.37 2.60
CA ALA A 300 -21.97 -8.04 2.09
C ALA A 300 -23.22 -7.18 1.86
N VAL A 301 -24.24 -7.71 1.16
CA VAL A 301 -25.50 -6.98 0.90
C VAL A 301 -26.20 -6.63 2.21
N GLN A 302 -26.31 -7.57 3.16
CA GLN A 302 -26.91 -7.31 4.46
C GLN A 302 -26.21 -6.17 5.21
N GLN A 303 -24.88 -6.15 5.17
CA GLN A 303 -24.07 -5.11 5.79
C GLN A 303 -24.24 -3.75 5.08
N MET A 304 -24.28 -3.74 3.74
CA MET A 304 -24.52 -2.52 2.97
C MET A 304 -25.90 -1.92 3.28
N GLU A 305 -26.94 -2.76 3.34
CA GLU A 305 -28.30 -2.35 3.73
C GLU A 305 -28.37 -1.85 5.17
N SER A 306 -27.58 -2.41 6.09
CA SER A 306 -27.56 -1.93 7.47
C SER A 306 -27.00 -0.50 7.55
N PHE A 307 -25.91 -0.20 6.83
CA PHE A 307 -25.33 1.14 6.80
C PHE A 307 -26.28 2.18 6.19
N GLU A 308 -26.97 1.82 5.11
CA GLU A 308 -27.99 2.70 4.50
C GLU A 308 -29.14 2.98 5.47
N LYS A 309 -29.61 1.96 6.20
CA LYS A 309 -30.68 2.12 7.19
C LYS A 309 -30.26 2.98 8.37
N GLU A 310 -29.08 2.73 8.93
CA GLU A 310 -28.50 3.52 10.04
C GLU A 310 -28.44 5.01 9.66
N ASP A 311 -28.02 5.34 8.44
CA ASP A 311 -27.94 6.71 7.96
C ASP A 311 -29.32 7.38 7.86
N THR A 312 -30.33 6.69 7.30
CA THR A 312 -31.71 7.21 7.24
C THR A 312 -32.36 7.36 8.62
N GLY A 313 -31.92 6.60 9.62
CA GLY A 313 -32.43 6.65 10.99
C GLY A 313 -31.81 7.72 11.88
N THR A 314 -30.72 8.37 11.44
CA THR A 314 -30.00 9.40 12.23
C THR A 314 -30.53 10.82 11.97
N VAL A 315 -31.61 10.96 11.19
CA VAL A 315 -32.34 12.22 10.99
C VAL A 315 -33.61 12.19 11.86
N ASN A 316 -33.46 12.39 13.17
CA ASN A 316 -34.53 12.79 14.09
C ASN A 316 -33.94 13.51 15.30
#